data_AF-A0A0B8QE41-F1
#
_entry.id   AF-A0A0B8QE41-F1
#
_cell.length_a   1.000
_cell.length_b   1.000
_cell.length_c   1.000
_cell.angle_alpha   90.00
_cell.angle_beta   90.00
_cell.angle_gamma   90.00
#
_symmetry.space_group_name_H-M   'P 1'
#
loop_
_entity.id
_entity.type
_entity.pdbx_description
1 polymer ?
#
loop_
_entity_poly.entity_id
_entity_poly.type
_entity_poly.pdbx_seq_one_letter_code
_entity_poly.pdbx_strand_id
1 'polypeptide(L)'
;MSENAKVTGTLKIFFNKPHRITLALHEMAIGLSQLISTQLEVAKVEQLKTMANEAEFGALQNKINPHFLFNTLNAISTLIRIQPDKARDLVGKLAAFMRFNLENVDEMIPLETELKQVKDYVAIEKARFGNKLEVEFDIDQISVLVPPLIIQP
;
A
#
# COMPACT_ATOMS: atom_id res chain seq x y z
N MET A 1 17.57 14.66 -28.61
CA MET A 1 17.57 13.76 -27.45
C MET A 1 16.58 12.66 -27.75
N SER A 2 16.97 11.39 -27.61
CA SER A 2 16.13 10.26 -28.02
C SER A 2 16.20 9.16 -26.97
N GLU A 3 15.03 8.64 -26.61
CA GLU A 3 14.84 7.49 -25.72
C GLU A 3 14.15 6.41 -26.56
N ASN A 4 14.71 5.20 -26.64
CA ASN A 4 14.16 4.07 -27.44
C ASN A 4 13.75 4.47 -28.89
N ALA A 5 14.63 5.15 -29.62
CA ALA A 5 14.41 5.66 -30.99
C ALA A 5 13.25 6.68 -31.16
N LYS A 6 12.64 7.15 -30.06
CA LYS A 6 11.65 8.22 -30.06
C LYS A 6 12.31 9.53 -29.60
N VAL A 7 12.13 10.61 -30.38
CA VAL A 7 12.66 11.93 -30.01
C VAL A 7 11.85 12.48 -28.83
N THR A 8 12.49 12.62 -27.67
CA THR A 8 11.87 13.12 -26.43
C THR A 8 12.13 14.61 -26.19
N GLY A 9 13.07 15.22 -26.92
CA GLY A 9 13.38 16.64 -26.83
C GLY A 9 14.43 17.11 -27.85
N THR A 10 14.47 18.44 -28.06
CA THR A 10 15.43 19.09 -28.98
C THR A 10 16.28 20.11 -28.24
N LEU A 11 17.61 20.00 -28.36
CA LEU A 11 18.54 21.05 -27.95
C LEU A 11 18.90 21.89 -29.17
N LYS A 12 18.49 23.17 -29.19
CA LYS A 12 18.85 24.13 -30.25
C LYS A 12 20.00 25.00 -29.76
N ILE A 13 21.10 25.00 -30.50
CA ILE A 13 22.26 25.84 -30.24
C ILE A 13 22.35 26.89 -31.35
N PHE A 14 22.33 28.17 -30.98
CA PHE A 14 22.32 29.28 -31.92
C PHE A 14 23.70 29.95 -31.99
N PHE A 15 24.13 30.33 -33.20
CA PHE A 15 25.37 31.05 -33.43
C PHE A 15 25.14 32.26 -34.35
N ASN A 16 25.81 33.37 -34.06
CA ASN A 16 25.63 34.62 -34.82
C ASN A 16 26.46 34.71 -36.12
N LYS A 17 27.38 33.75 -36.38
CA LYS A 17 28.20 33.68 -37.60
C LYS A 17 28.47 32.21 -38.00
N PRO A 18 28.29 31.81 -39.27
CA PRO A 18 28.40 30.41 -39.71
C PRO A 18 29.81 29.81 -39.56
N HIS A 19 30.87 30.62 -39.59
CA HIS A 19 32.26 30.17 -39.50
C HIS A 19 32.74 29.90 -38.06
N ARG A 20 31.86 29.92 -37.06
CA ARG A 20 32.20 29.67 -35.65
C ARG A 20 31.86 28.27 -35.15
N ILE A 21 31.25 27.41 -35.97
CA ILE A 21 31.01 26.01 -35.60
C ILE A 21 32.31 25.23 -35.81
N THR A 22 33.09 25.12 -34.74
CA THR A 22 34.29 24.29 -34.72
C THR A 22 33.94 22.84 -34.38
N LEU A 23 34.82 21.90 -34.74
CA LEU A 23 34.68 20.50 -34.32
C LEU A 23 34.53 20.39 -32.79
N ALA A 24 35.31 21.17 -32.03
CA ALA A 24 35.22 21.19 -30.56
C ALA A 24 33.84 21.63 -30.05
N LEU A 25 33.19 22.61 -30.69
CA LEU A 25 31.83 23.04 -30.32
C LEU A 25 30.78 21.98 -30.67
N HIS A 26 30.97 21.25 -31.77
CA HIS A 26 30.10 20.13 -32.15
C HIS A 26 30.21 18.98 -31.15
N GLU A 27 31.42 18.55 -30.80
CA GLU A 27 31.66 17.52 -29.79
C GLU A 27 31.12 17.93 -28.42
N MET A 28 31.30 19.19 -28.02
CA MET A 28 30.72 19.73 -26.79
C MET A 28 29.19 19.70 -26.82
N ALA A 29 28.57 20.04 -27.96
CA ALA A 29 27.12 19.99 -28.12
C ALA A 29 26.56 18.56 -28.01
N ILE A 30 27.27 17.58 -28.56
CA ILE A 30 26.92 16.16 -28.43
C ILE A 30 27.05 15.73 -26.97
N GLY A 31 28.20 15.99 -26.34
CA GLY A 31 28.44 15.63 -24.94
C GLY A 31 27.42 16.26 -23.99
N LEU A 32 27.07 17.53 -24.19
CA LEU A 32 26.03 18.20 -23.42
C LEU A 32 24.64 17.56 -23.66
N SER A 33 24.32 17.22 -24.91
CA SER A 33 23.05 16.56 -25.24
C SER A 33 22.94 15.20 -24.55
N GLN A 34 24.04 14.44 -24.52
CA GLN A 34 24.10 13.15 -23.82
C GLN A 34 23.94 13.35 -22.31
N LEU A 35 24.70 14.28 -21.71
CA LEU A 35 24.62 14.60 -20.28
C LEU A 35 23.19 14.98 -19.89
N ILE A 36 22.56 15.91 -20.60
CA ILE A 36 21.17 16.32 -20.30
C ILE A 36 20.22 15.12 -20.48
N SER A 37 20.43 14.26 -21.49
CA SER A 37 19.56 13.09 -21.70
C SER A 37 19.65 12.12 -20.53
N THR A 38 20.87 11.81 -20.08
CA THR A 38 21.11 10.97 -18.90
C THR A 38 20.51 11.58 -17.63
N GLN A 39 20.66 12.89 -17.42
CA GLN A 39 20.07 13.56 -16.24
C GLN A 39 18.54 13.54 -16.26
N LEU A 40 17.91 13.64 -17.43
CA LEU A 40 16.46 13.51 -17.55
C LEU A 40 15.99 12.07 -17.28
N GLU A 41 16.70 11.06 -17.77
CA GLU A 41 16.41 9.65 -17.44
C GLU A 41 16.53 9.39 -15.93
N VAL A 42 17.61 9.86 -15.30
CA VAL A 42 17.80 9.73 -13.84
C VAL A 42 16.67 10.40 -13.08
N ALA A 43 16.32 11.64 -13.43
CA ALA A 43 15.21 12.36 -12.79
C ALA A 43 13.87 11.63 -12.99
N LYS A 44 13.66 11.00 -14.16
CA LYS A 44 12.45 10.23 -14.44
C LYS A 44 12.37 8.97 -13.58
N VAL A 45 13.49 8.25 -13.43
CA VAL A 45 13.59 7.07 -12.56
C VAL A 45 13.33 7.44 -11.10
N GLU A 46 13.91 8.54 -10.62
CA GLU A 46 13.64 9.05 -9.26
C GLU A 46 12.17 9.40 -9.06
N GLN A 47 11.54 10.08 -10.03
CA GLN A 47 10.12 10.40 -9.96
C GLN A 47 9.26 9.13 -9.88
N LEU A 48 9.53 8.13 -10.73
CA LEU A 48 8.80 6.86 -10.71
C LEU A 48 8.99 6.11 -9.38
N LYS A 49 10.20 6.14 -8.82
CA LYS A 49 10.50 5.55 -7.51
C LYS A 49 9.71 6.24 -6.40
N THR A 50 9.64 7.57 -6.40
CA THR A 50 8.84 8.32 -5.42
C THR A 50 7.36 7.98 -5.54
N MET A 51 6.81 7.96 -6.75
CA MET A 51 5.41 7.57 -6.99
C MET A 51 5.13 6.14 -6.55
N ALA A 52 6.05 5.20 -6.79
CA ALA A 52 5.93 3.81 -6.34
C ALA A 52 5.93 3.71 -4.81
N ASN A 53 6.83 4.43 -4.14
CA ASN A 53 6.88 4.48 -2.68
C ASN A 53 5.61 5.10 -2.07
N GLU A 54 5.08 6.17 -2.68
CA GLU A 54 3.83 6.80 -2.25
C GLU A 54 2.64 5.83 -2.42
N ALA A 55 2.60 5.09 -3.53
CA ALA A 55 1.57 4.08 -3.78
C ALA A 55 1.69 2.90 -2.80
N GLU A 56 2.90 2.41 -2.53
CA GLU A 56 3.16 1.35 -1.55
C GLU A 56 2.78 1.80 -0.14
N PHE A 57 3.17 3.02 0.25
CA PHE A 57 2.77 3.60 1.53
C PHE A 57 1.25 3.76 1.65
N GLY A 58 0.59 4.25 0.60
CA GLY A 58 -0.88 4.34 0.55
C GLY A 58 -1.56 2.96 0.64
N ALA A 59 -1.00 1.95 -0.03
CA ALA A 59 -1.49 0.57 0.06
C ALA A 59 -1.31 0.01 1.48
N LEU A 60 -0.17 0.26 2.13
CA LEU A 60 0.07 -0.09 3.53
C LEU A 60 -0.89 0.61 4.49
N GLN A 61 -1.20 1.89 4.25
CA GLN A 61 -2.21 2.61 5.03
C GLN A 61 -3.60 1.98 4.86
N ASN A 62 -3.97 1.57 3.65
CA ASN A 62 -5.26 0.92 3.37
C ASN A 62 -5.38 -0.49 3.94
N LYS A 63 -4.27 -1.19 4.22
CA LYS A 63 -4.30 -2.48 4.94
C LYS A 63 -4.87 -2.34 6.36
N ILE A 64 -4.92 -1.12 6.92
CA ILE A 64 -5.61 -0.83 8.18
C ILE A 64 -6.79 0.09 7.88
N ASN A 65 -8.00 -0.28 8.30
CA ASN A 65 -9.12 0.67 8.32
C ASN A 65 -9.01 1.57 9.57
N PRO A 66 -8.57 2.84 9.46
CA PRO A 66 -8.34 3.69 10.63
C PRO A 66 -9.64 3.95 11.39
N HIS A 67 -10.77 4.05 10.68
CA HIS A 67 -12.08 4.26 11.29
C HIS A 67 -12.50 3.05 12.14
N PHE A 68 -12.27 1.83 11.65
CA PHE A 68 -12.49 0.61 12.43
C PHE A 68 -11.65 0.59 13.71
N LEU A 69 -10.36 0.97 13.61
CA LEU A 69 -9.47 1.04 14.77
C LEU A 69 -9.99 2.04 15.82
N PHE A 70 -10.31 3.27 15.41
CA PHE A 70 -10.85 4.29 16.33
C PHE A 70 -12.16 3.84 16.99
N ASN A 71 -13.07 3.27 16.21
CA ASN A 71 -14.35 2.80 16.74
C ASN A 71 -14.19 1.66 17.72
N THR A 72 -13.27 0.73 17.44
CA THR A 72 -12.98 -0.37 18.35
C THR A 72 -12.38 0.12 19.66
N LEU A 73 -11.44 1.07 19.60
CA LEU A 73 -10.85 1.68 20.80
C LEU A 73 -11.89 2.43 21.64
N ASN A 74 -12.85 3.11 21.01
CA ASN A 74 -13.96 3.76 21.71
C ASN A 74 -14.89 2.75 22.40
N ALA A 75 -15.20 1.64 21.74
CA ALA A 75 -15.99 0.55 22.32
C ALA A 75 -15.26 -0.08 23.52
N ILE A 76 -13.96 -0.34 23.38
CA ILE A 76 -13.10 -0.84 24.47
C ILE A 76 -13.11 0.15 25.65
N SER A 77 -12.89 1.44 25.41
CA SER A 77 -12.88 2.48 26.44
C SER A 77 -14.19 2.51 27.24
N THR A 78 -15.33 2.36 26.55
CA THR A 78 -16.64 2.23 27.18
C THR A 78 -16.76 0.94 28.01
N LEU A 79 -16.30 -0.19 27.47
CA LEU A 79 -16.37 -1.49 28.13
C LEU A 79 -15.47 -1.59 29.36
N ILE A 80 -14.33 -0.89 29.41
CA ILE A 80 -13.42 -0.92 30.56
C ILE A 80 -14.15 -0.61 31.88
N ARG A 81 -15.12 0.32 31.85
CA ARG A 81 -15.85 0.73 33.07
C ARG A 81 -16.99 -0.21 33.45
N ILE A 82 -17.55 -0.95 32.50
CA ILE A 82 -18.80 -1.72 32.68
C ILE A 82 -18.52 -3.22 32.72
N GLN A 83 -17.62 -3.71 31.87
CA GLN A 83 -17.31 -5.13 31.64
C GLN A 83 -15.80 -5.28 31.33
N PRO A 84 -14.90 -5.12 32.32
CA PRO A 84 -13.45 -5.08 32.12
C PRO A 84 -12.89 -6.36 31.50
N ASP A 85 -13.43 -7.53 31.83
CA ASP A 85 -13.00 -8.81 31.24
C ASP A 85 -13.30 -8.87 29.73
N LYS A 86 -14.47 -8.35 29.30
CA LYS A 86 -14.80 -8.26 27.88
C LYS A 86 -13.93 -7.22 27.17
N ALA A 87 -13.60 -6.12 27.83
CA ALA A 87 -12.66 -5.14 27.27
C ALA A 87 -11.28 -5.77 27.03
N ARG A 88 -10.78 -6.57 27.98
CA ARG A 88 -9.50 -7.29 27.86
C ARG A 88 -9.51 -8.30 26.70
N ASP A 89 -10.57 -9.09 26.58
CA ASP A 89 -10.75 -10.03 25.47
C ASP A 89 -10.79 -9.30 24.12
N LEU A 90 -11.52 -8.18 24.05
CA LEU A 90 -11.65 -7.37 22.84
C LEU A 90 -10.32 -6.73 22.42
N VAL A 91 -9.48 -6.30 23.37
CA VAL A 91 -8.10 -5.86 23.10
C VAL A 91 -7.27 -6.98 22.47
N GLY A 92 -7.39 -8.20 22.99
CA GLY A 92 -6.70 -9.38 22.44
C GLY A 92 -7.11 -9.68 21.00
N LYS A 93 -8.42 -9.64 20.72
CA LYS A 93 -8.97 -9.82 19.37
C LYS A 93 -8.53 -8.73 18.40
N LEU A 94 -8.56 -7.47 18.82
CA LEU A 94 -8.05 -6.35 18.03
C LEU A 94 -6.56 -6.53 17.72
N ALA A 95 -5.74 -6.91 18.70
CA ALA A 95 -4.31 -7.13 18.50
C ALA A 95 -4.03 -8.30 17.52
N ALA A 96 -4.77 -9.41 17.62
CA ALA A 96 -4.66 -10.54 16.71
C ALA A 96 -5.10 -10.15 15.28
N PHE A 97 -6.22 -9.44 15.16
CA PHE A 97 -6.75 -8.95 13.88
C PHE A 97 -5.76 -8.00 13.20
N MET A 98 -5.21 -7.02 13.94
CA MET A 98 -4.22 -6.07 13.41
C MET A 98 -2.93 -6.77 12.99
N ARG A 99 -2.44 -7.73 13.77
CA ARG A 99 -1.24 -8.50 13.43
C ARG A 99 -1.43 -9.23 12.10
N PHE A 100 -2.54 -9.95 11.93
CA PHE A 100 -2.80 -10.68 10.70
C PHE A 100 -2.92 -9.75 9.48
N ASN A 101 -3.59 -8.60 9.59
CA ASN A 101 -3.71 -7.65 8.47
C ASN A 101 -2.37 -6.98 8.09
N LEU A 102 -1.45 -6.88 9.05
CA LEU A 102 -0.12 -6.29 8.85
C LEU A 102 0.94 -7.30 8.43
N GLU A 103 0.73 -8.59 8.69
CA GLU A 103 1.60 -9.64 8.19
C GLU A 103 1.49 -9.68 6.65
N ASN A 104 2.64 -9.61 5.97
CA ASN A 104 2.70 -9.87 4.53
C ASN A 104 2.56 -11.38 4.33
N VAL A 105 1.32 -11.83 4.28
CA VAL A 105 0.99 -13.22 3.97
C VAL A 105 0.95 -13.32 2.44
N ASP A 106 2.10 -13.55 1.82
CA ASP A 106 2.21 -13.81 0.37
C ASP A 106 1.92 -15.29 0.02
N GLU A 107 1.62 -16.12 1.02
CA GLU A 107 1.36 -17.55 0.90
C GLU A 107 -0.09 -17.91 1.22
N MET A 108 -0.60 -18.97 0.60
CA MET A 108 -1.96 -19.48 0.86
C MET A 108 -2.07 -20.00 2.30
N ILE A 109 -3.13 -19.65 3.00
CA ILE A 109 -3.37 -20.04 4.40
C ILE A 109 -4.50 -21.06 4.53
N PRO A 110 -4.53 -21.88 5.59
CA PRO A 110 -5.70 -22.71 5.88
C PRO A 110 -6.96 -21.87 6.02
N LEU A 111 -8.08 -22.32 5.44
CA LEU A 111 -9.38 -21.70 5.59
C LEU A 111 -9.75 -21.49 7.07
N GLU A 112 -9.35 -22.39 7.96
CA GLU A 112 -9.55 -22.25 9.41
C GLU A 112 -8.91 -20.99 9.99
N THR A 113 -7.73 -20.60 9.50
CA THR A 113 -7.02 -19.39 9.91
C THR A 113 -7.76 -18.14 9.43
N GLU A 114 -8.21 -18.13 8.17
CA GLU A 114 -9.03 -17.06 7.60
C GLU A 114 -10.35 -16.91 8.39
N LEU A 115 -11.05 -18.01 8.64
CA LEU A 115 -12.30 -18.03 9.40
C LEU A 115 -12.12 -17.55 10.85
N LYS A 116 -10.97 -17.86 11.47
CA LYS A 116 -10.65 -17.31 12.79
C LYS A 116 -10.55 -15.79 12.73
N GLN A 117 -9.91 -15.23 11.70
CA GLN A 117 -9.80 -13.79 11.53
C GLN A 117 -11.17 -13.12 11.35
N VAL A 118 -12.04 -13.70 10.50
CA VAL A 118 -13.42 -13.22 10.29
C VAL A 118 -14.21 -13.24 11.61
N LYS A 119 -14.08 -14.32 12.39
CA LYS A 119 -14.73 -14.43 13.71
C LYS A 119 -14.22 -13.38 14.70
N ASP A 120 -12.92 -13.11 14.72
CA ASP A 120 -12.33 -12.06 15.56
C ASP A 120 -12.86 -10.68 15.15
N TYR A 121 -12.96 -10.39 13.85
CA TYR A 121 -13.57 -9.16 13.33
C TYR A 121 -15.05 -9.02 13.73
N VAL A 122 -15.86 -10.07 13.50
CA VAL A 122 -17.29 -10.07 13.84
C VAL A 122 -17.49 -9.88 15.34
N ALA A 123 -16.65 -10.49 16.18
CA ALA A 123 -16.70 -10.28 17.62
C ALA A 123 -16.43 -8.82 18.01
N ILE A 124 -15.52 -8.14 17.30
CA ILE A 124 -15.26 -6.72 17.48
C ILE A 124 -16.47 -5.87 17.09
N GLU A 125 -17.03 -6.10 15.91
CA GLU A 125 -18.21 -5.38 15.43
C GLU A 125 -19.44 -5.64 16.31
N LYS A 126 -19.64 -6.87 16.80
CA LYS A 126 -20.72 -7.20 17.75
C LYS A 126 -20.54 -6.47 19.08
N ALA A 127 -19.32 -6.31 19.57
CA ALA A 127 -19.08 -5.51 20.78
C ALA A 127 -19.45 -4.03 20.57
N ARG A 128 -19.32 -3.51 19.34
CA ARG A 128 -19.68 -2.15 18.97
C ARG A 128 -21.19 -1.96 18.81
N PHE A 129 -21.85 -2.88 18.10
CA PHE A 129 -23.25 -2.74 17.72
C PHE A 129 -24.23 -3.41 18.68
N GLY A 130 -23.73 -4.23 19.60
CA GLY A 130 -24.54 -4.99 20.54
C GLY A 130 -25.61 -5.79 19.80
N ASN A 131 -26.86 -5.64 20.24
CA ASN A 131 -28.00 -6.38 19.71
C ASN A 131 -28.45 -5.93 18.31
N LYS A 132 -27.80 -4.93 17.70
CA LYS A 132 -28.13 -4.47 16.35
C LYS A 132 -27.44 -5.29 15.25
N LEU A 133 -26.52 -6.17 15.62
CA LEU A 133 -25.77 -7.00 14.68
C LEU A 133 -25.92 -8.48 15.03
N GLU A 134 -26.64 -9.20 14.18
CA GLU A 134 -26.69 -10.65 14.19
C GLU A 134 -25.81 -11.19 13.07
N VAL A 135 -25.04 -12.23 13.36
CA VAL A 135 -24.15 -12.88 12.39
C VAL A 135 -24.27 -14.37 12.60
N GLU A 136 -24.58 -15.06 11.52
CA GLU A 136 -24.66 -16.51 11.40
C GLU A 136 -23.46 -17.01 10.58
N PHE A 137 -22.88 -18.12 10.99
CA PHE A 137 -21.81 -18.80 10.27
C PHE A 137 -22.32 -20.17 9.86
N ASP A 138 -22.61 -20.34 8.57
CA ASP A 138 -22.93 -21.62 7.96
C ASP A 138 -21.73 -22.06 7.11
N ILE A 139 -20.94 -23.00 7.63
CA ILE A 139 -19.63 -23.35 7.08
C ILE A 139 -19.47 -24.87 7.12
N ASP A 140 -19.30 -25.47 5.93
CA ASP A 140 -18.92 -26.87 5.80
C ASP A 140 -17.49 -27.12 6.29
N GLN A 141 -17.26 -28.29 6.89
CA GLN A 141 -15.94 -28.66 7.38
C GLN A 141 -15.03 -29.11 6.22
N ILE A 142 -14.35 -28.14 5.61
CA ILE A 142 -13.47 -28.35 4.44
C ILE A 142 -12.05 -27.90 4.79
N SER A 143 -11.07 -28.77 4.52
CA SER A 143 -9.65 -28.43 4.63
C SER A 143 -9.12 -27.98 3.28
N VAL A 144 -8.97 -26.67 3.11
CA VAL A 144 -8.47 -26.05 1.87
C VAL A 144 -7.57 -24.86 2.20
N LEU A 145 -6.62 -24.58 1.31
CA LEU A 145 -5.81 -23.38 1.37
C LEU A 145 -6.47 -22.28 0.53
N VAL A 146 -6.51 -21.07 1.09
CA VAL A 146 -7.10 -19.89 0.46
C VAL A 146 -6.12 -18.72 0.47
N PRO A 147 -6.22 -17.78 -0.46
CA PRO A 147 -5.54 -16.50 -0.32
C PRO A 147 -5.98 -15.82 0.99
N PRO A 148 -5.07 -15.21 1.74
CA PRO A 148 -5.43 -14.47 2.94
C PRO A 148 -6.29 -13.26 2.58
N LEU A 149 -7.16 -12.85 3.49
CA LEU A 149 -8.04 -11.68 3.32
C LEU A 149 -9.01 -11.81 2.13
N ILE A 150 -9.29 -13.02 1.66
CA ILE A 150 -10.29 -13.26 0.62
C ILE A 150 -11.72 -13.12 1.17
N ILE A 151 -11.89 -13.39 2.47
CA ILE A 151 -13.13 -13.18 3.21
C ILE A 151 -12.98 -11.86 3.98
N GLN A 152 -12.78 -10.75 3.25
CA GLN A 152 -12.90 -9.42 3.84
C GLN A 152 -14.39 -9.01 3.92
N PRO A 153 -14.87 -8.50 5.07
CA PRO A 153 -16.11 -7.76 5.16
C PRO A 153 -16.02 -6.36 4.56
#